data_AF-A0AB73KWQ2-F1
#
_entry.id   AF-A0AB73KWQ2-F1
#
_cell.length_a   1.000
_cell.length_b   1.000
_cell.length_c   1.000
_cell.angle_alpha   90.00
_cell.angle_beta   90.00
_cell.angle_gamma   90.00
#
_symmetry.space_group_name_H-M   'P 1'
#
loop_
_entity.id
_entity.type
_entity.pdbx_description
1 polymer ?
#
loop_
_entity_poly.entity_id
_entity_poly.type
_entity_poly.pdbx_seq_one_letter_code
_entity_poly.pdbx_strand_id
1 'polypeptide(L)' 'AATQHVDQGLSLTLFFRDTATTRDINKAQIYAWKKGIKTIYYIRLRQMALEGTQVEGCVSCAL' A
#
# COMPACT_ATOMS: atom_id res chain seq x y z
N ALA A 1 -9.98 3.21 13.79
CA ALA A 1 -10.81 4.38 14.11
C ALA A 1 -12.06 4.42 13.23
N ALA A 2 -11.96 4.61 11.91
CA ALA A 2 -13.13 4.62 11.03
C ALA A 2 -13.92 3.29 11.02
N THR A 3 -13.23 2.15 11.04
CA THR A 3 -13.83 0.81 10.91
C THR A 3 -14.96 0.50 11.89
N GLN A 4 -14.95 1.06 13.11
CA GLN A 4 -16.02 0.82 14.10
C GLN A 4 -17.34 1.51 13.75
N HIS A 5 -17.31 2.49 12.85
CA HIS A 5 -18.47 3.26 12.39
C HIS A 5 -18.93 2.88 10.99
N VAL A 6 -18.33 1.84 10.39
CA VAL A 6 -18.68 1.31 9.06
C VAL A 6 -19.15 -0.12 9.25
N ASP A 7 -20.42 -0.39 8.95
CA ASP A 7 -21.07 -1.69 9.07
C ASP A 7 -20.50 -2.73 8.09
N GLN A 8 -20.17 -2.31 6.87
CA GLN A 8 -19.60 -3.16 5.82
C GLN A 8 -18.07 -3.16 5.86
N GLY A 9 -17.38 -2.55 4.89
CA GLY A 9 -15.92 -2.58 4.76
C GLY A 9 -15.36 -1.28 4.17
N LEU A 10 -14.03 -1.15 4.19
CA LEU A 10 -13.31 -0.01 3.68
C LEU A 10 -12.18 -0.50 2.76
N SER A 11 -11.97 0.16 1.63
CA SER A 11 -10.85 -0.16 0.72
C SER A 11 -9.53 0.34 1.31
N LEU A 12 -8.89 -0.48 2.15
CA LEU A 12 -7.59 -0.16 2.74
C LEU A 12 -6.45 -0.51 1.79
N THR A 13 -5.67 0.49 1.38
CA THR A 13 -4.41 0.29 0.64
C THR A 13 -3.21 0.51 1.54
N LEU A 14 -2.28 -0.44 1.57
CA LEU A 14 -1.03 -0.34 2.31
C LEU A 14 0.11 0.06 1.37
N PHE A 15 0.89 1.08 1.73
CA PHE A 15 2.02 1.56 0.95
C PHE A 15 3.34 1.20 1.63
N PHE A 16 4.23 0.55 0.88
CA PHE A 16 5.54 0.11 1.33
C PHE A 16 6.63 0.72 0.46
N ARG A 17 7.84 0.87 1.01
CA ARG A 17 9.03 1.13 0.20
C ARG A 17 9.43 -0.13 -0.56
N ASP A 18 10.17 0.04 -1.65
CA ASP A 18 10.81 -1.05 -2.42
C ASP A 18 11.74 -1.92 -1.58
N THR A 19 12.28 -1.40 -0.48
CA THR A 19 13.11 -2.16 0.47
C THR A 19 12.32 -3.05 1.44
N ALA A 20 10.98 -3.09 1.37
CA ALA A 20 10.17 -3.88 2.29
C ALA A 20 10.27 -5.38 1.99
N THR A 21 10.44 -6.19 3.04
CA THR A 21 10.47 -7.64 2.91
C THR A 21 9.07 -8.24 2.95
N THR A 22 8.93 -9.49 2.48
CA THR A 22 7.69 -10.26 2.64
C THR A 22 7.29 -10.43 4.10
N ARG A 23 8.27 -10.48 5.01
CA ARG A 23 8.05 -10.51 6.47
C ARG A 23 7.42 -9.22 6.97
N ASP A 24 7.82 -8.06 6.45
CA ASP A 24 7.25 -6.77 6.85
C ASP A 24 5.79 -6.65 6.40
N ILE A 25 5.49 -7.12 5.18
CA ILE A 25 4.12 -7.19 4.66
C ILE A 25 3.26 -8.11 5.54
N ASN A 26 3.76 -9.30 5.87
CA ASN A 26 3.04 -10.25 6.71
C ASN A 26 2.76 -9.70 8.12
N LYS A 27 3.75 -9.04 8.74
CA LYS A 27 3.57 -8.34 10.02
C LYS A 27 2.47 -7.29 9.96
N ALA A 28 2.43 -6.50 8.88
CA ALA A 28 1.40 -5.49 8.70
C ALA A 28 -0.01 -6.10 8.53
N GLN A 29 -0.13 -7.21 7.78
CA GLN A 29 -1.37 -7.95 7.63
C GLN A 29 -1.86 -8.52 8.98
N ILE A 30 -0.97 -9.14 9.76
CA ILE A 30 -1.29 -9.64 11.10
C ILE A 30 -1.72 -8.49 12.03
N TYR A 31 -1.02 -7.35 11.97
CA TYR A 31 -1.37 -6.18 12.78
C TYR A 31 -2.75 -5.63 12.40
N ALA A 32 -3.06 -5.52 11.11
CA ALA A 32 -4.37 -5.09 10.62
C ALA A 32 -5.48 -6.04 11.10
N TRP A 33 -5.26 -7.35 11.00
CA TRP A 33 -6.18 -8.37 11.52
C TRP A 33 -6.40 -8.21 13.04
N LYS A 34 -5.32 -8.08 13.82
CA LYS A 34 -5.41 -7.83 15.29
C LYS A 34 -6.13 -6.54 15.64
N LYS A 35 -6.16 -5.55 14.75
CA LYS A 35 -6.86 -4.27 14.92
C LYS A 35 -8.30 -4.28 14.39
N GLY A 36 -8.81 -5.44 13.97
CA GLY A 36 -10.19 -5.58 13.50
C GLY A 36 -10.44 -4.94 12.13
N ILE A 37 -9.39 -4.75 11.33
CA ILE A 37 -9.56 -4.33 9.93
C ILE A 37 -10.21 -5.48 9.17
N LYS A 38 -11.32 -5.16 8.49
CA LYS A 38 -12.17 -6.16 7.82
C LYS A 38 -11.58 -6.65 6.50
N THR A 39 -10.97 -5.76 5.71
CA THR A 39 -10.39 -6.07 4.40
C THR A 39 -9.14 -5.24 4.12
N ILE A 40 -8.22 -5.81 3.32
CA ILE A 40 -7.12 -5.09 2.66
C ILE A 40 -7.38 -5.17 1.17
N TYR A 41 -7.37 -4.03 0.50
CA TYR A 41 -7.62 -3.95 -0.94
C TYR A 41 -6.34 -4.20 -1.75
N TYR A 42 -5.33 -3.35 -1.56
CA TYR A 42 -4.03 -3.49 -2.22
C TYR A 42 -2.86 -3.31 -1.26
N ILE A 43 -1.76 -3.96 -1.61
CA ILE A 43 -0.43 -3.65 -1.08
C ILE A 43 0.37 -3.07 -2.25
N ARG A 44 0.82 -1.82 -2.10
CA ARG A 44 1.52 -1.06 -3.14
C ARG A 44 2.96 -0.84 -2.70
N LEU A 45 3.90 -1.26 -3.53
CA LEU A 45 5.30 -0.94 -3.36
C LEU A 45 5.59 0.35 -4.12
N ARG A 46 6.30 1.29 -3.47
CA ARG A 46 6.84 2.47 -4.13
C ARG A 46 7.92 1.99 -5.10
N GLN A 47 7.58 1.96 -6.38
CA GLN A 47 8.56 1.72 -7.43
C GLN A 47 9.21 3.05 -7.78
N MET A 48 10.55 3.07 -7.81
CA MET A 48 11.27 4.11 -8.51
C MET A 48 10.99 3.99 -10.01
N ALA A 49 11.10 5.09 -10.75
CA ALA A 49 10.99 5.05 -12.20
C ALA A 49 11.97 4.01 -12.75
N LEU A 50 11.47 3.11 -13.60
CA LEU A 50 12.30 2.08 -14.21
C LEU A 50 13.32 2.76 -15.12
N GLU A 51 14.57 2.31 -15.04
CA GLU A 51 15.64 2.82 -15.90
C GLU A 51 15.25 2.65 -17.38
N GLY A 52 15.43 3.71 -18.17
CA GLY A 52 15.02 3.74 -19.59
C GLY A 52 13.59 4.21 -19.87
N THR A 53 12.78 4.55 -18.86
CA THR A 53 11.39 5.01 -19.08
C THR A 53 11.22 6.50 -19.44
N GLN A 54 12.30 7.28 -19.63
CA GLN A 54 12.25 8.74 -19.90
C GLN A 54 11.35 9.56 -18.95
N VAL A 55 10.94 9.01 -17.81
CA VAL A 55 10.00 9.64 -16.87
C VAL A 55 10.57 10.96 -16.33
N GLU A 56 11.90 11.06 -16.19
CA GLU A 56 12.58 12.28 -15.77
C GLU A 56 12.34 13.47 -16.73
N GLY A 57 12.09 13.21 -18.02
CA GLY A 57 11.79 14.25 -19.02
C GLY A 57 10.30 14.49 -19.26
N CYS A 58 9.42 13.65 -18.72
CA CYS A 58 7.98 13.74 -18.93
C CYS A 58 7.31 14.45 -17.75
N VAL A 59 7.06 15.76 -17.90
CA VAL A 59 6.33 16.58 -16.91
C VAL A 59 4.93 16.01 -16.63
N SER A 60 4.30 15.39 -17.62
CA SER A 60 2.98 14.74 -17.49
C SER A 60 3.02 13.38 -16.78
N CYS A 61 4.19 12.77 -16.65
CA CYS A 61 4.37 11.42 -16.09
C CYS A 61 5.00 11.44 -14.69
N ALA A 62 5.35 12.63 -14.19
CA ALA A 62 5.83 12.81 -12.83
C ALA A 62 4.65 12.74 -11.85
N LEU A 63 4.80 11.91 -10.81
CA LEU A 63 3.87 11.79 -9.68
C LEU A 63 4.02 12.96 -8.71
#